data_AF-A0A935UD41-F1
#
_entry.id   AF-A0A935UD41-F1
#
_cell.length_a   1.000
_cell.length_b   1.000
_cell.length_c   1.000
_cell.angle_alpha   90.00
_cell.angle_beta   90.00
_cell.angle_gamma   90.00
#
_symmetry.space_group_name_H-M   'P 1'
#
loop_
_entity.id
_entity.type
_entity.pdbx_description
1 polymer ?
#
loop_
_entity_poly.entity_id
_entity_poly.type
_entity_poly.pdbx_seq_one_letter_code
_entity_poly.pdbx_strand_id
1 'polypeptide(L)'
;MAALAFACAAQAADFGSPGGPPPSNLDEISSVLRQDPYDLELLISFGTSKGGSAGHLALAVRDGSPGDDLVYSANFYADRDPKHAENHYTDNLMAMIPKKEYLYGKTSSLGPKASFGLDFGEVYKRSVIGVRVTGVPAAEREKLRAFFSRVNADYRARAPKADYHDDEILYGYLRLNCAKTIGQGFRVGAGYEDLEVSTGVPLLDRLRVVAALSANMPTEIAMKLMRAWDKRGYRMDVILYRKFAGSEYVDPHEDEKIAFRYLPNRFPSVLSRDFRREHDRYRDYDNLYAMYLLYNMSRYFIGVDGEKRRLVIERRFTPRPFAEAARIAAEAARNDAGAFARKEEFRPQGKGYDETPDNEPSKDAMPDSAPC
;
A
#
# COMPACT_ATOMS: atom_id res chain seq x y z
N MET A 1 51.85 24.55 16.99
CA MET A 1 50.45 24.18 17.27
C MET A 1 49.91 23.41 16.08
N ALA A 2 49.71 22.10 16.22
CA ALA A 2 49.14 21.25 15.17
C ALA A 2 47.62 21.20 15.36
N ALA A 3 46.88 21.66 14.34
CA ALA A 3 45.42 21.54 14.30
C ALA A 3 45.05 20.14 13.81
N LEU A 4 44.49 19.30 14.69
CA LEU A 4 43.81 18.08 14.28
C LEU A 4 42.45 18.45 13.68
N ALA A 5 42.33 18.29 12.37
CA ALA A 5 41.04 18.25 11.70
C ALA A 5 40.37 16.90 12.02
N PHE A 6 39.32 16.92 12.84
CA PHE A 6 38.42 15.79 13.00
C PHE A 6 37.59 15.64 11.73
N ALA A 7 38.01 14.75 10.83
CA ALA A 7 37.12 14.21 9.82
C ALA A 7 36.11 13.31 10.53
N CYS A 8 34.88 13.78 10.72
CA CYS A 8 33.76 12.90 11.02
C CYS A 8 33.60 11.95 9.83
N ALA A 9 34.00 10.70 10.00
CA ALA A 9 33.63 9.64 9.09
C ALA A 9 32.10 9.52 9.14
N ALA A 10 31.42 10.00 8.10
CA ALA A 10 30.00 9.73 7.91
C ALA A 10 29.84 8.21 7.87
N GLN A 11 29.23 7.64 8.91
CA GLN A 11 28.98 6.22 9.00
C GLN A 11 28.03 5.86 7.85
N ALA A 12 28.46 4.96 6.97
CA ALA A 12 27.61 4.52 5.86
C ALA A 12 26.33 3.92 6.42
N ALA A 13 25.17 4.39 5.95
CA ALA A 13 23.88 3.92 6.44
C ALA A 13 23.68 2.42 6.13
N ASP A 14 23.07 1.71 7.07
CA ASP A 14 22.87 0.26 6.96
C ASP A 14 21.82 -0.13 5.92
N PHE A 15 21.94 -1.35 5.40
CA PHE A 15 20.88 -1.95 4.58
C PHE A 15 19.57 -1.98 5.37
N GLY A 16 18.48 -1.56 4.74
CA GLY A 16 17.20 -1.45 5.45
C GLY A 16 16.90 -0.05 5.99
N SER A 17 17.85 0.89 5.96
CA SER A 17 17.69 2.25 6.49
C SER A 17 17.78 3.34 5.41
N PRO A 18 17.28 4.57 5.68
CA PRO A 18 17.45 5.72 4.78
C PRO A 18 18.92 5.96 4.45
N GLY A 19 19.22 6.21 3.17
CA GLY A 19 20.58 6.40 2.65
C GLY A 19 21.40 5.12 2.51
N GLY A 20 20.90 3.96 2.95
CA GLY A 20 21.60 2.68 2.83
C GLY A 20 21.63 2.11 1.42
N PRO A 21 22.41 1.05 1.17
CA PRO A 21 22.47 0.41 -0.14
C PRO A 21 21.13 -0.26 -0.51
N PRO A 22 20.72 -0.23 -1.80
CA PRO A 22 19.56 -0.98 -2.26
C PRO A 22 19.85 -2.49 -2.32
N PRO A 23 18.84 -3.34 -2.51
CA PRO A 23 19.05 -4.74 -2.84
C PRO A 23 19.95 -4.90 -4.08
N SER A 24 20.96 -5.75 -3.99
CA SER A 24 22.03 -5.87 -5.00
C SER A 24 21.57 -6.29 -6.40
N ASN A 25 20.43 -6.98 -6.49
CA ASN A 25 19.84 -7.49 -7.73
C ASN A 25 18.48 -6.84 -8.07
N LEU A 26 18.23 -5.62 -7.57
CA LEU A 26 16.96 -4.92 -7.75
C LEU A 26 16.56 -4.80 -9.23
N ASP A 27 17.49 -4.44 -10.10
CA ASP A 27 17.24 -4.30 -11.55
C ASP A 27 16.97 -5.65 -12.23
N GLU A 28 17.66 -6.71 -11.79
CA GLU A 28 17.46 -8.07 -12.31
C GLU A 28 16.05 -8.56 -12.01
N ILE A 29 15.63 -8.51 -10.74
CA ILE A 29 14.28 -8.94 -10.33
C ILE A 29 13.21 -8.07 -10.99
N SER A 30 13.43 -6.75 -11.06
CA SER A 30 12.49 -5.85 -11.75
C SER A 30 12.35 -6.23 -13.23
N SER A 31 13.46 -6.56 -13.90
CA SER A 31 13.46 -7.02 -15.29
C SER A 31 12.70 -8.34 -15.46
N VAL A 32 12.92 -9.31 -14.56
CA VAL A 32 12.18 -10.59 -14.56
C VAL A 32 10.68 -10.36 -14.41
N LEU A 33 10.26 -9.53 -13.46
CA LEU A 33 8.83 -9.24 -13.24
C LEU A 33 8.19 -8.50 -14.42
N ARG A 34 8.97 -7.69 -15.17
CA ARG A 34 8.52 -6.97 -16.37
C ARG A 34 8.38 -7.84 -17.62
N GLN A 35 8.88 -9.09 -17.60
CA GLN A 35 8.67 -10.06 -18.69
C GLN A 35 7.20 -10.47 -18.81
N ASP A 36 6.48 -10.50 -17.69
CA ASP A 36 5.03 -10.69 -17.71
C ASP A 36 4.34 -9.41 -18.24
N PRO A 37 3.32 -9.54 -19.10
CA PRO A 37 2.59 -8.39 -19.63
C PRO A 37 1.64 -7.81 -18.60
N TYR A 38 1.70 -6.50 -18.38
CA TYR A 38 0.73 -5.71 -17.62
C TYR A 38 0.83 -4.25 -18.05
N ASP A 39 -0.25 -3.51 -17.87
CA ASP A 39 -0.40 -2.10 -18.25
C ASP A 39 -0.51 -1.19 -17.02
N LEU A 40 -1.13 -1.71 -15.96
CA LEU A 40 -1.31 -1.05 -14.66
C LEU A 40 -0.95 -2.02 -13.54
N GLU A 41 -0.58 -1.47 -12.39
CA GLU A 41 -0.51 -2.22 -11.14
C GLU A 41 -1.04 -1.40 -9.99
N LEU A 42 -2.16 -1.85 -9.42
CA LEU A 42 -2.71 -1.26 -8.20
C LEU A 42 -1.93 -1.81 -7.00
N LEU A 43 -1.23 -0.91 -6.32
CA LEU A 43 -0.39 -1.21 -5.17
C LEU A 43 -1.19 -0.95 -3.90
N ILE A 44 -1.48 -2.01 -3.17
CA ILE A 44 -2.22 -2.02 -1.92
C ILE A 44 -1.21 -2.29 -0.81
N SER A 45 -0.75 -1.23 -0.17
CA SER A 45 0.16 -1.33 0.96
C SER A 45 -0.62 -1.64 2.23
N PHE A 46 -0.21 -2.64 3.00
CA PHE A 46 -0.94 -3.13 4.17
C PHE A 46 -0.01 -3.47 5.34
N GLY A 47 -0.39 -2.99 6.52
CA GLY A 47 0.45 -2.92 7.73
C GLY A 47 0.00 -1.77 8.59
N THR A 48 -0.04 -1.95 9.91
CA THR A 48 -0.44 -0.85 10.81
C THR A 48 0.75 0.04 11.12
N SER A 49 0.63 1.34 10.86
CA SER A 49 1.18 2.33 11.78
C SER A 49 0.18 2.52 12.93
N LYS A 50 0.64 2.73 14.16
CA LYS A 50 -0.27 2.96 15.30
C LYS A 50 -1.17 4.20 15.11
N GLY A 51 -0.85 5.08 14.16
CA GLY A 51 -1.69 6.19 13.71
C GLY A 51 -2.95 5.82 12.91
N GLY A 52 -3.32 4.54 12.78
CA GLY A 52 -4.63 4.14 12.25
C GLY A 52 -4.77 4.18 10.72
N SER A 53 -3.66 4.23 9.97
CA SER A 53 -3.73 4.00 8.52
C SER A 53 -3.94 2.51 8.25
N ALA A 54 -5.15 2.14 7.83
CA ALA A 54 -5.54 0.77 7.53
C ALA A 54 -4.87 0.22 6.25
N GLY A 55 -4.25 1.08 5.46
CA GLY A 55 -3.53 0.74 4.23
C GLY A 55 -3.36 1.95 3.34
N HIS A 56 -2.59 1.79 2.27
CA HIS A 56 -2.34 2.85 1.30
C HIS A 56 -2.54 2.34 -0.13
N LEU A 57 -3.20 3.13 -0.97
CA LEU A 57 -3.37 2.84 -2.39
C LEU A 57 -2.46 3.73 -3.23
N ALA A 58 -1.70 3.09 -4.10
CA ALA A 58 -0.97 3.74 -5.17
C ALA A 58 -1.22 3.01 -6.50
N LEU A 59 -0.94 3.68 -7.61
CA LEU A 59 -1.10 3.09 -8.94
C LEU A 59 0.20 3.22 -9.73
N ALA A 60 0.82 2.10 -10.08
CA ALA A 60 1.87 2.08 -11.08
C ALA A 60 1.22 2.09 -12.47
N VAL A 61 1.67 2.99 -13.33
CA VAL A 61 1.23 3.04 -14.73
C VAL A 61 2.42 2.74 -15.62
N ARG A 62 2.37 1.61 -16.34
CA ARG A 62 3.40 1.27 -17.32
C ARG A 62 3.24 2.17 -18.53
N ASP A 63 4.28 2.93 -18.85
CA ASP A 63 4.33 3.88 -19.96
C ASP A 63 4.93 3.28 -21.25
N GLY A 64 5.46 2.05 -21.17
CA GLY A 64 6.12 1.38 -22.29
C GLY A 64 7.61 1.72 -22.41
N SER A 65 8.14 2.60 -21.55
CA SER A 65 9.55 2.93 -21.50
C SER A 65 10.37 1.80 -20.83
N PRO A 66 11.61 1.54 -21.28
CA PRO A 66 12.54 0.70 -20.55
C PRO A 66 12.92 1.34 -19.20
N GLY A 67 13.21 0.52 -18.19
CA GLY A 67 13.74 0.98 -16.90
C GLY A 67 12.86 0.69 -15.70
N ASP A 68 11.75 1.40 -15.55
CA ASP A 68 10.85 1.27 -14.39
C ASP A 68 9.45 1.83 -14.70
N ASP A 69 8.46 1.52 -13.87
CA ASP A 69 7.14 2.16 -13.95
C ASP A 69 7.09 3.38 -13.03
N LEU A 70 6.23 4.34 -13.36
CA LEU A 70 5.95 5.47 -12.48
C LEU A 70 4.75 5.15 -11.58
N VAL A 71 4.96 5.25 -10.27
CA VAL A 71 3.94 5.08 -9.24
C VAL A 71 3.36 6.43 -8.87
N TYR A 72 2.03 6.51 -8.92
CA TYR A 72 1.23 7.63 -8.45
C TYR A 72 0.67 7.30 -7.07
N SER A 73 1.13 8.03 -6.06
CA SER A 73 0.85 7.79 -4.66
C SER A 73 0.33 9.08 -4.01
N ALA A 74 -0.78 9.04 -3.29
CA ALA A 74 -1.22 10.23 -2.56
C ALA A 74 -0.28 10.48 -1.37
N ASN A 75 0.26 11.69 -1.30
CA ASN A 75 1.16 12.14 -0.24
C ASN A 75 0.36 12.53 0.99
N PHE A 76 0.52 11.77 2.08
CA PHE A 76 -0.15 12.02 3.35
C PHE A 76 0.16 13.41 3.92
N TYR A 77 1.38 13.90 3.69
CA TYR A 77 1.86 15.17 4.24
C TYR A 77 1.42 16.39 3.43
N ALA A 78 0.73 16.20 2.30
CA ALA A 78 0.15 17.28 1.50
C ALA A 78 -1.19 17.79 2.07
N ASP A 79 -1.30 17.87 3.40
CA ASP A 79 -2.46 18.33 4.16
C ASP A 79 -2.34 19.80 4.60
N ARG A 80 -1.15 20.39 4.41
CA ARG A 80 -0.78 21.75 4.78
C ARG A 80 -0.71 22.00 6.29
N ASP A 81 -0.52 20.96 7.09
CA ASP A 81 -0.13 21.14 8.49
C ASP A 81 1.26 21.82 8.53
N PRO A 82 1.44 22.95 9.24
CA PRO A 82 2.74 23.60 9.39
C PRO A 82 3.84 22.66 9.92
N LYS A 83 3.49 21.67 10.74
CA LYS A 83 4.45 20.66 11.25
C LYS A 83 4.98 19.78 10.12
N HIS A 84 4.15 19.48 9.12
CA HIS A 84 4.57 18.70 7.97
C HIS A 84 5.45 19.50 7.02
N ALA A 85 5.20 20.80 6.85
CA ALA A 85 5.97 21.65 5.93
C ALA A 85 7.47 21.73 6.27
N GLU A 86 7.85 21.60 7.54
CA GLU A 86 9.24 21.67 7.98
C GLU A 86 10.03 20.42 7.57
N ASN A 87 9.49 19.24 7.86
CA ASN A 87 10.24 17.98 7.82
C ASN A 87 9.82 17.03 6.70
N HIS A 88 8.70 17.31 6.01
CA HIS A 88 8.13 16.42 5.02
C HIS A 88 8.05 17.07 3.63
N TYR A 89 8.04 16.21 2.61
CA TYR A 89 7.77 16.61 1.24
C TYR A 89 6.29 17.00 1.12
N THR A 90 6.01 18.23 0.69
CA THR A 90 4.63 18.76 0.61
C THR A 90 4.30 19.44 -0.72
N ASP A 91 5.22 19.39 -1.70
CA ASP A 91 5.09 20.13 -2.97
C ASP A 91 3.94 19.60 -3.85
N ASN A 92 3.63 18.31 -3.73
CA ASN A 92 2.61 17.63 -4.53
C ASN A 92 1.72 16.75 -3.64
N LEU A 93 0.42 16.75 -3.97
CA LEU A 93 -0.57 15.85 -3.39
C LEU A 93 -0.47 14.44 -3.94
N MET A 94 -0.15 14.29 -5.22
CA MET A 94 0.17 13.02 -5.88
C MET A 94 1.67 12.94 -6.14
N ALA A 95 2.38 12.22 -5.28
CA ALA A 95 3.77 11.84 -5.50
C ALA A 95 3.88 10.96 -6.76
N MET A 96 4.93 11.18 -7.54
CA MET A 96 5.24 10.46 -8.77
C MET A 96 6.67 9.94 -8.65
N ILE A 97 6.80 8.64 -8.40
CA ILE A 97 8.07 8.02 -7.99
C ILE A 97 8.30 6.72 -8.78
N PRO A 98 9.53 6.39 -9.22
CA PRO A 98 9.81 5.10 -9.84
C PRO A 98 9.38 3.93 -8.94
N LYS A 99 8.80 2.88 -9.50
CA LYS A 99 8.26 1.75 -8.72
C LYS A 99 9.32 1.04 -7.88
N LYS A 100 10.55 0.92 -8.38
CA LYS A 100 11.68 0.40 -7.60
C LYS A 100 11.98 1.27 -6.37
N GLU A 101 11.89 2.59 -6.51
CA GLU A 101 12.05 3.52 -5.40
C GLU A 101 10.86 3.43 -4.42
N TYR A 102 9.62 3.41 -4.94
CA TYR A 102 8.43 3.25 -4.12
C TYR A 102 8.47 1.96 -3.27
N LEU A 103 8.87 0.83 -3.86
CA LEU A 103 8.93 -0.44 -3.13
C LEU A 103 10.20 -0.57 -2.28
N TYR A 104 11.38 -0.25 -2.82
CA TYR A 104 12.68 -0.63 -2.26
C TYR A 104 13.66 0.54 -2.07
N GLY A 105 13.26 1.77 -2.40
CA GLY A 105 14.11 2.94 -2.33
C GLY A 105 14.60 3.22 -0.91
N LYS A 106 15.85 3.71 -0.80
CA LYS A 106 16.47 4.18 0.45
C LYS A 106 16.72 5.67 0.46
N THR A 107 16.60 6.28 -0.70
CA THR A 107 16.56 7.71 -0.92
C THR A 107 15.39 7.97 -1.86
N SER A 108 14.88 9.20 -1.84
CA SER A 108 13.83 9.58 -2.78
C SER A 108 14.31 10.58 -3.81
N SER A 109 13.86 10.38 -5.05
CA SER A 109 14.00 11.36 -6.14
C SER A 109 13.21 12.65 -5.88
N LEU A 110 12.22 12.63 -4.98
CA LEU A 110 11.50 13.83 -4.53
C LEU A 110 12.31 14.69 -3.55
N GLY A 111 13.45 14.17 -3.06
CA GLY A 111 14.35 14.87 -2.14
C GLY A 111 14.35 14.29 -0.72
N PRO A 112 15.21 14.84 0.16
CA PRO A 112 15.48 14.27 1.48
C PRO A 112 14.32 14.37 2.47
N LYS A 113 13.28 15.14 2.16
CA LYS A 113 12.09 15.31 3.00
C LYS A 113 10.98 14.27 2.70
N ALA A 114 11.13 13.42 1.69
CA ALA A 114 10.17 12.34 1.45
C ALA A 114 10.20 11.33 2.61
N SER A 115 9.08 10.68 2.93
CA SER A 115 9.00 9.73 4.05
C SER A 115 9.33 8.30 3.65
N PHE A 116 10.27 7.70 4.36
CA PHE A 116 10.68 6.31 4.16
C PHE A 116 9.71 5.33 4.86
N GLY A 117 9.13 4.39 4.12
CA GLY A 117 8.10 3.45 4.58
C GLY A 117 6.66 3.97 4.52
N LEU A 118 6.43 5.12 3.89
CA LEU A 118 5.09 5.61 3.54
C LEU A 118 5.02 6.34 2.20
N ASP A 119 6.08 7.01 1.75
CA ASP A 119 6.15 7.61 0.40
C ASP A 119 7.06 6.79 -0.53
N PHE A 120 8.09 6.13 0.01
CA PHE A 120 9.01 5.25 -0.72
C PHE A 120 9.59 4.17 0.19
N GLY A 121 10.16 3.10 -0.37
CA GLY A 121 10.71 1.99 0.43
C GLY A 121 9.64 1.25 1.24
N GLU A 122 8.43 1.13 0.72
CA GLU A 122 7.26 0.55 1.42
C GLU A 122 7.57 -0.79 2.09
N VAL A 123 8.31 -1.68 1.40
CA VAL A 123 8.56 -3.05 1.89
C VAL A 123 9.33 -3.08 3.21
N TYR A 124 9.97 -2.00 3.61
CA TYR A 124 10.69 -1.97 4.88
C TYR A 124 9.74 -1.78 6.06
N LYS A 125 8.64 -1.02 5.89
CA LYS A 125 7.64 -0.80 6.94
C LYS A 125 6.51 -1.84 6.89
N ARG A 126 6.12 -2.28 5.70
CA ARG A 126 4.86 -3.01 5.46
C ARG A 126 4.89 -3.83 4.17
N SER A 127 3.98 -4.79 4.03
CA SER A 127 3.84 -5.55 2.78
C SER A 127 3.00 -4.78 1.75
N VAL A 128 3.22 -5.07 0.47
CA VAL A 128 2.46 -4.48 -0.65
C VAL A 128 1.90 -5.58 -1.54
N ILE A 129 0.61 -5.55 -1.82
CA ILE A 129 -0.03 -6.37 -2.85
C ILE A 129 -0.11 -5.56 -4.14
N GLY A 130 0.49 -6.05 -5.21
CA GLY A 130 0.37 -5.49 -6.55
C GLY A 130 -0.66 -6.27 -7.38
N VAL A 131 -1.82 -5.69 -7.65
CA VAL A 131 -2.80 -6.23 -8.60
C VAL A 131 -2.42 -5.73 -10.00
N ARG A 132 -1.81 -6.60 -10.81
CA ARG A 132 -1.42 -6.30 -12.18
C ARG A 132 -2.60 -6.49 -13.11
N VAL A 133 -2.80 -5.53 -14.01
CA VAL A 133 -3.91 -5.52 -14.98
C VAL A 133 -3.35 -5.46 -16.39
N THR A 134 -3.82 -6.33 -17.27
CA THR A 134 -3.38 -6.45 -18.67
C THR A 134 -4.56 -6.29 -19.62
N GLY A 135 -4.34 -5.58 -20.72
CA GLY A 135 -5.35 -5.24 -21.72
C GLY A 135 -5.92 -3.83 -21.58
N VAL A 136 -5.31 -2.98 -20.74
CA VAL A 136 -5.80 -1.60 -20.53
C VAL A 136 -5.39 -0.71 -21.71
N PRO A 137 -6.33 -0.05 -22.40
CA PRO A 137 -6.00 0.81 -23.54
C PRO A 137 -4.99 1.92 -23.19
N ALA A 138 -4.09 2.25 -24.12
CA ALA A 138 -3.15 3.35 -23.95
C ALA A 138 -3.85 4.68 -23.59
N ALA A 139 -5.00 4.95 -24.24
CA ALA A 139 -5.79 6.15 -23.96
C ALA A 139 -6.32 6.22 -22.51
N GLU A 140 -6.66 5.08 -21.89
CA GLU A 140 -7.06 5.06 -20.47
C GLU A 140 -5.88 5.38 -19.56
N ARG A 141 -4.70 4.83 -19.86
CA ARG A 141 -3.47 5.14 -19.11
C ARG A 141 -3.08 6.61 -19.20
N GLU A 142 -3.18 7.22 -20.38
CA GLU A 142 -2.91 8.66 -20.54
C GLU A 142 -3.90 9.52 -19.74
N LYS A 143 -5.19 9.16 -19.77
CA LYS A 143 -6.21 9.86 -18.99
C LYS A 143 -5.94 9.80 -17.48
N LEU A 144 -5.48 8.65 -16.97
CA LEU A 144 -5.08 8.50 -15.57
C LEU A 144 -3.89 9.42 -15.23
N ARG A 145 -2.84 9.43 -16.06
CA ARG A 145 -1.68 10.32 -15.87
C ARG A 145 -2.07 11.79 -15.89
N ALA A 146 -2.90 12.18 -16.85
CA ALA A 146 -3.41 13.54 -16.98
C ALA A 146 -4.24 13.94 -15.75
N PHE A 147 -5.09 13.03 -15.25
CA PHE A 147 -5.87 13.26 -14.03
C PHE A 147 -4.96 13.50 -12.82
N PHE A 148 -3.95 12.66 -12.57
CA PHE A 148 -3.06 12.85 -11.42
C PHE A 148 -2.21 14.13 -11.52
N SER A 149 -1.82 14.51 -12.74
CA SER A 149 -1.16 15.80 -12.99
C SER A 149 -2.08 16.98 -12.71
N ARG A 150 -3.37 16.87 -13.08
CA ARG A 150 -4.41 17.85 -12.74
C ARG A 150 -4.61 17.97 -11.23
N VAL A 151 -4.68 16.85 -10.49
CA VAL A 151 -4.79 16.88 -9.02
C VAL A 151 -3.65 17.69 -8.40
N ASN A 152 -2.42 17.53 -8.88
CA ASN A 152 -1.28 18.34 -8.43
C ASN A 152 -1.38 19.81 -8.82
N ALA A 153 -1.87 20.12 -10.01
CA ALA A 153 -2.11 21.51 -10.43
C ALA A 153 -3.14 22.19 -9.53
N ASP A 154 -4.27 21.51 -9.27
CA ASP A 154 -5.36 22.01 -8.43
C ASP A 154 -4.91 22.16 -6.97
N TYR A 155 -4.11 21.21 -6.44
CA TYR A 155 -3.48 21.31 -5.11
C TYR A 155 -2.60 22.55 -4.97
N ARG A 156 -1.70 22.79 -5.93
CA ARG A 156 -0.79 23.95 -5.91
C ARG A 156 -1.54 25.27 -6.09
N ALA A 157 -2.59 25.26 -6.90
CA ALA A 157 -3.46 26.42 -7.12
C ALA A 157 -4.37 26.72 -5.92
N ARG A 158 -4.41 25.85 -4.89
CA ARG A 158 -5.35 25.94 -3.77
C ARG A 158 -6.80 25.98 -4.25
N ALA A 159 -7.12 25.15 -5.24
CA ALA A 159 -8.47 25.08 -5.78
C ALA A 159 -9.45 24.71 -4.64
N PRO A 160 -10.52 25.51 -4.41
CA PRO A 160 -11.44 25.30 -3.29
C PRO A 160 -12.43 24.14 -3.52
N LYS A 161 -12.50 23.64 -4.75
CA LYS A 161 -13.24 22.44 -5.18
C LYS A 161 -12.88 22.08 -6.63
N ALA A 162 -13.23 20.87 -7.03
CA ALA A 162 -13.17 20.36 -8.40
C ALA A 162 -14.36 19.41 -8.68
N ASP A 163 -14.57 19.02 -9.92
CA ASP A 163 -15.54 17.99 -10.34
C ASP A 163 -15.34 16.61 -9.67
N TYR A 164 -14.17 16.37 -9.07
CA TYR A 164 -13.85 15.14 -8.34
C TYR A 164 -13.81 15.31 -6.80
N HIS A 165 -13.93 16.54 -6.27
CA HIS A 165 -13.88 16.82 -4.84
C HIS A 165 -14.53 18.15 -4.46
N ASP A 166 -15.42 18.15 -3.47
CA ASP A 166 -16.25 19.31 -3.10
C ASP A 166 -15.62 20.28 -2.08
N ASP A 167 -14.34 20.10 -1.74
CA ASP A 167 -13.60 20.95 -0.80
C ASP A 167 -12.21 21.28 -1.36
N GLU A 168 -11.40 22.01 -0.60
CA GLU A 168 -10.05 22.36 -1.01
C GLU A 168 -9.25 21.10 -1.38
N ILE A 169 -8.56 21.17 -2.51
CA ILE A 169 -7.71 20.06 -2.97
C ILE A 169 -6.47 20.00 -2.09
N LEU A 170 -6.50 19.14 -1.08
CA LEU A 170 -5.41 18.78 -0.17
C LEU A 170 -5.66 17.40 0.42
N TYR A 171 -4.63 16.77 1.00
CA TYR A 171 -4.78 15.46 1.60
C TYR A 171 -5.68 15.56 2.83
N GLY A 172 -6.68 14.68 2.92
CA GLY A 172 -7.51 14.57 4.12
C GLY A 172 -7.96 13.13 4.35
N TYR A 173 -7.67 12.59 5.53
CA TYR A 173 -7.93 11.18 5.86
C TYR A 173 -9.39 10.74 5.61
N LEU A 174 -10.37 11.56 6.02
CA LEU A 174 -11.80 11.33 5.76
C LEU A 174 -12.28 11.93 4.43
N ARG A 175 -11.48 12.79 3.82
CA ARG A 175 -11.78 13.59 2.62
C ARG A 175 -11.02 13.02 1.43
N LEU A 176 -10.16 13.79 0.77
CA LEU A 176 -9.40 13.38 -0.41
C LEU A 176 -8.14 12.61 0.02
N ASN A 177 -8.31 11.32 0.34
CA ASN A 177 -7.20 10.43 0.69
C ASN A 177 -6.77 9.55 -0.50
N CYS A 178 -5.78 8.67 -0.29
CA CYS A 178 -5.23 7.80 -1.34
C CYS A 178 -6.29 7.00 -2.10
N ALA A 179 -7.19 6.32 -1.38
CA ALA A 179 -8.22 5.51 -2.01
C ALA A 179 -9.20 6.33 -2.84
N LYS A 180 -9.61 7.50 -2.34
CA LYS A 180 -10.50 8.38 -3.09
C LYS A 180 -9.82 9.00 -4.29
N THR A 181 -8.57 9.44 -4.18
CA THR A 181 -7.85 10.03 -5.32
C THR A 181 -7.63 9.01 -6.43
N ILE A 182 -7.26 7.77 -6.09
CA ILE A 182 -7.16 6.67 -7.08
C ILE A 182 -8.54 6.36 -7.68
N GLY A 183 -9.57 6.19 -6.83
CA GLY A 183 -10.93 5.93 -7.30
C GLY A 183 -11.47 7.02 -8.23
N GLN A 184 -11.25 8.29 -7.90
CA GLN A 184 -11.63 9.43 -8.75
C GLN A 184 -10.83 9.46 -10.06
N GLY A 185 -9.57 9.03 -10.04
CA GLY A 185 -8.78 8.86 -11.26
C GLY A 185 -9.43 7.92 -12.25
N PHE A 186 -10.00 6.80 -11.78
CA PHE A 186 -10.75 5.90 -12.65
C PHE A 186 -12.13 6.46 -13.01
N ARG A 187 -12.90 6.96 -12.03
CA ARG A 187 -14.27 7.45 -12.24
C ARG A 187 -14.31 8.65 -13.20
N VAL A 188 -13.60 9.71 -12.85
CA VAL A 188 -13.61 11.01 -13.58
C VAL A 188 -12.53 11.03 -14.66
N GLY A 189 -11.33 10.55 -14.37
CA GLY A 189 -10.23 10.57 -15.34
C GLY A 189 -10.43 9.54 -16.47
N ALA A 190 -10.53 8.26 -16.12
CA ALA A 190 -10.58 7.17 -17.10
C ALA A 190 -12.01 6.83 -17.61
N GLY A 191 -13.05 7.47 -17.08
CA GLY A 191 -14.45 7.27 -17.52
C GLY A 191 -15.10 6.00 -16.97
N TYR A 192 -14.77 5.61 -15.74
CA TYR A 192 -15.41 4.48 -15.08
C TYR A 192 -16.67 5.01 -14.38
N GLU A 193 -17.68 5.40 -15.17
CA GLU A 193 -18.86 6.16 -14.69
C GLU A 193 -19.63 5.42 -13.58
N ASP A 194 -19.73 4.10 -13.68
CA ASP A 194 -20.38 3.23 -12.68
C ASP A 194 -19.55 3.03 -11.39
N LEU A 195 -18.31 3.53 -11.33
CA LEU A 195 -17.45 3.37 -10.16
C LEU A 195 -17.87 4.34 -9.06
N GLU A 196 -18.61 3.83 -8.09
CA GLU A 196 -18.99 4.59 -6.91
C GLU A 196 -17.80 4.86 -6.00
N VAL A 197 -17.44 6.13 -5.85
CA VAL A 197 -16.41 6.61 -4.92
C VAL A 197 -17.09 7.49 -3.88
N SER A 198 -17.08 7.05 -2.62
CA SER A 198 -17.73 7.75 -1.51
C SER A 198 -17.12 9.13 -1.28
N THR A 199 -17.78 10.18 -1.77
CA THR A 199 -17.52 11.57 -1.38
C THR A 199 -18.13 11.78 0.00
N GLY A 200 -17.31 12.07 1.01
CA GLY A 200 -17.77 12.10 2.41
C GLY A 200 -18.92 13.08 2.63
N VAL A 201 -19.70 12.89 3.70
CA VAL A 201 -20.82 13.79 4.04
C VAL A 201 -20.27 14.98 4.87
N PRO A 202 -20.36 16.23 4.41
CA PRO A 202 -19.71 17.39 5.06
C PRO A 202 -20.12 17.66 6.51
N LEU A 203 -21.24 17.10 6.98
CA LEU A 203 -21.85 17.45 8.28
C LEU A 203 -21.60 16.42 9.40
N LEU A 204 -21.10 15.23 9.10
CA LEU A 204 -21.02 14.11 10.06
C LEU A 204 -19.60 13.83 10.60
N ASP A 205 -18.59 14.54 10.11
CA ASP A 205 -17.16 14.38 10.46
C ASP A 205 -16.84 14.52 11.96
N ARG A 206 -17.75 15.09 12.78
CA ARG A 206 -17.58 15.23 14.24
C ARG A 206 -17.97 13.99 15.04
N LEU A 207 -18.63 13.01 14.45
CA LEU A 207 -19.01 11.78 15.15
C LEU A 207 -17.91 10.74 14.98
N ARG A 208 -17.33 10.27 16.11
CA ARG A 208 -16.35 9.16 16.19
C ARG A 208 -16.76 7.88 15.44
N VAL A 209 -18.04 7.76 15.07
CA VAL A 209 -18.60 6.65 14.28
C VAL A 209 -18.09 6.65 12.83
N VAL A 210 -17.73 7.82 12.25
CA VAL A 210 -17.33 7.94 10.84
C VAL A 210 -15.91 7.41 10.56
N ALA A 211 -15.00 7.50 11.53
CA ALA A 211 -13.62 7.01 11.37
C ALA A 211 -13.53 5.49 11.09
N ALA A 212 -14.50 4.71 11.60
CA ALA A 212 -14.59 3.28 11.32
C ALA A 212 -15.08 2.99 9.89
N LEU A 213 -15.90 3.87 9.30
CA LEU A 213 -16.43 3.72 7.95
C LEU A 213 -15.40 4.09 6.86
N SER A 214 -14.47 5.02 7.16
CA SER A 214 -13.39 5.41 6.24
C SER A 214 -12.23 4.42 6.16
N ALA A 215 -12.06 3.54 7.16
CA ALA A 215 -10.96 2.57 7.22
C ALA A 215 -11.03 1.52 6.09
N ASN A 216 -12.24 1.26 5.57
CA ASN A 216 -12.46 0.30 4.50
C ASN A 216 -12.10 0.80 3.09
N MET A 217 -11.94 2.11 2.90
CA MET A 217 -11.94 2.68 1.55
C MET A 217 -10.85 2.12 0.62
N PRO A 218 -9.61 1.84 1.07
CA PRO A 218 -8.60 1.17 0.23
C PRO A 218 -9.05 -0.19 -0.31
N THR A 219 -9.48 -1.11 0.57
CA THR A 219 -9.93 -2.45 0.17
C THR A 219 -11.18 -2.36 -0.70
N GLU A 220 -12.15 -1.52 -0.32
CA GLU A 220 -13.38 -1.33 -1.07
C GLU A 220 -13.12 -0.85 -2.51
N ILE A 221 -12.32 0.20 -2.66
CA ILE A 221 -11.96 0.75 -3.98
C ILE A 221 -11.20 -0.30 -4.78
N ALA A 222 -10.24 -1.02 -4.18
CA ALA A 222 -9.55 -2.10 -4.87
C ALA A 222 -10.52 -3.18 -5.38
N MET A 223 -11.45 -3.65 -4.54
CA MET A 223 -12.45 -4.66 -4.93
C MET A 223 -13.40 -4.15 -6.03
N LYS A 224 -13.83 -2.88 -5.96
CA LYS A 224 -14.65 -2.24 -6.99
C LYS A 224 -13.91 -2.14 -8.32
N LEU A 225 -12.63 -1.74 -8.31
CA LEU A 225 -11.79 -1.66 -9.50
C LEU A 225 -11.56 -3.03 -10.14
N MET A 226 -11.26 -4.06 -9.35
CA MET A 226 -11.08 -5.42 -9.87
C MET A 226 -12.35 -5.94 -10.58
N ARG A 227 -13.53 -5.70 -10.01
CA ARG A 227 -14.81 -6.01 -10.69
C ARG A 227 -14.99 -5.20 -11.97
N ALA A 228 -14.63 -3.92 -11.96
CA ALA A 228 -14.73 -3.06 -13.13
C ALA A 228 -13.79 -3.50 -14.27
N TRP A 229 -12.61 -4.02 -13.95
CA TRP A 229 -11.65 -4.58 -14.90
C TRP A 229 -12.11 -5.93 -15.45
N ASP A 230 -12.66 -6.81 -14.62
CA ASP A 230 -13.26 -8.07 -15.06
C ASP A 230 -14.43 -7.84 -16.04
N LYS A 231 -15.34 -6.91 -15.73
CA LYS A 231 -16.45 -6.50 -16.63
C LYS A 231 -15.95 -5.98 -17.99
N ARG A 232 -14.74 -5.40 -18.03
CA ARG A 232 -14.08 -4.92 -19.26
C ARG A 232 -13.29 -6.00 -19.99
N GLY A 233 -13.20 -7.20 -19.43
CA GLY A 233 -12.43 -8.32 -20.00
C GLY A 233 -10.92 -8.17 -19.82
N TYR A 234 -10.47 -7.30 -18.91
CA TYR A 234 -9.04 -7.18 -18.61
C TYR A 234 -8.58 -8.36 -17.78
N ARG A 235 -7.37 -8.84 -18.08
CA ARG A 235 -6.77 -9.93 -17.31
C ARG A 235 -6.11 -9.34 -16.07
N MET A 236 -6.12 -10.11 -15.00
CA MET A 236 -5.51 -9.71 -13.73
C MET A 236 -4.69 -10.85 -13.14
N ASP A 237 -3.58 -10.51 -12.52
CA ASP A 237 -2.88 -11.38 -11.57
C ASP A 237 -2.27 -10.56 -10.43
N VAL A 238 -1.78 -11.24 -9.40
CA VAL A 238 -1.33 -10.59 -8.17
C VAL A 238 0.13 -10.92 -7.85
N ILE A 239 0.88 -9.92 -7.41
CA ILE A 239 2.19 -10.07 -6.78
C ILE A 239 2.08 -9.66 -5.31
N LEU A 240 2.67 -10.45 -4.41
CA LEU A 240 2.93 -10.02 -3.05
C LEU A 240 4.39 -9.59 -2.92
N TYR A 241 4.61 -8.32 -2.60
CA TYR A 241 5.89 -7.80 -2.13
C TYR A 241 5.90 -7.88 -0.60
N ARG A 242 6.61 -8.85 -0.05
CA ARG A 242 6.64 -9.08 1.39
C ARG A 242 7.50 -8.04 2.06
N LYS A 243 7.03 -7.63 3.23
CA LYS A 243 7.78 -6.81 4.16
C LYS A 243 9.14 -7.46 4.49
N PHE A 244 10.18 -6.64 4.58
CA PHE A 244 11.47 -7.07 5.10
C PHE A 244 11.40 -7.28 6.61
N ALA A 245 11.46 -8.55 7.03
CA ALA A 245 11.40 -8.94 8.44
C ALA A 245 12.56 -8.39 9.29
N GLY A 246 13.72 -8.10 8.68
CA GLY A 246 14.90 -7.56 9.36
C GLY A 246 15.00 -6.04 9.40
N SER A 247 13.90 -5.30 9.22
CA SER A 247 13.95 -3.84 9.19
C SER A 247 14.08 -3.24 10.59
N GLU A 248 15.31 -2.90 10.98
CA GLU A 248 15.64 -2.28 12.29
C GLU A 248 15.36 -0.77 12.36
N TYR A 249 14.91 -0.16 11.26
CA TYR A 249 14.71 1.29 11.21
C TYR A 249 13.57 1.74 12.13
N VAL A 250 13.84 2.76 12.95
CA VAL A 250 12.87 3.46 13.79
C VAL A 250 12.63 4.84 13.19
N ASP A 251 11.38 5.14 12.88
CA ASP A 251 11.01 6.44 12.32
C ASP A 251 11.15 7.56 13.37
N PRO A 252 12.02 8.56 13.14
CA PRO A 252 12.21 9.65 14.08
C PRO A 252 10.99 10.57 14.17
N HIS A 253 10.04 10.50 13.23
CA HIS A 253 8.84 11.33 13.20
C HIS A 253 7.63 10.72 13.93
N GLU A 254 7.65 9.42 14.23
CA GLU A 254 6.55 8.76 14.97
C GLU A 254 6.69 9.00 16.48
N ASP A 255 5.59 9.28 17.19
CA ASP A 255 5.62 9.51 18.64
C ASP A 255 6.15 8.28 19.41
N GLU A 256 5.75 7.08 18.98
CA GLU A 256 6.22 5.82 19.57
C GLU A 256 7.38 5.24 18.76
N LYS A 257 8.52 5.02 19.43
CA LYS A 257 9.75 4.54 18.80
C LYS A 257 9.77 3.02 18.65
N ILE A 258 9.13 2.54 17.59
CA ILE A 258 9.09 1.11 17.24
C ILE A 258 9.88 0.87 15.96
N ALA A 259 10.78 -0.11 15.98
CA ALA A 259 11.47 -0.55 14.77
C ALA A 259 10.49 -1.23 13.82
N PHE A 260 10.64 -0.97 12.52
CA PHE A 260 9.71 -1.45 11.51
C PHE A 260 9.48 -2.96 11.55
N ARG A 261 10.48 -3.80 11.85
CA ARG A 261 10.32 -5.26 12.02
C ARG A 261 9.18 -5.68 12.95
N TYR A 262 8.89 -4.89 13.98
CA TYR A 262 7.85 -5.19 14.98
C TYR A 262 6.47 -4.67 14.61
N LEU A 263 6.36 -3.86 13.55
CA LEU A 263 5.05 -3.43 13.05
C LEU A 263 4.34 -4.61 12.36
N PRO A 264 3.08 -4.92 12.70
CA PRO A 264 2.41 -6.05 12.08
C PRO A 264 1.95 -5.72 10.65
N ASN A 265 2.06 -6.68 9.74
CA ASN A 265 1.38 -6.66 8.44
C ASN A 265 -0.09 -7.01 8.65
N ARG A 266 -0.99 -6.03 8.56
CA ARG A 266 -2.43 -6.21 8.69
C ARG A 266 -3.12 -5.69 7.44
N PHE A 267 -3.96 -6.52 6.83
CA PHE A 267 -4.80 -6.09 5.71
C PHE A 267 -5.87 -5.09 6.19
N PRO A 268 -6.28 -4.08 5.38
CA PRO A 268 -7.25 -3.08 5.81
C PRO A 268 -8.61 -3.72 6.07
N SER A 269 -9.15 -3.55 7.29
CA SER A 269 -10.45 -4.10 7.69
C SER A 269 -11.62 -3.15 7.52
N VAL A 270 -12.74 -3.73 7.11
CA VAL A 270 -13.98 -3.07 6.67
C VAL A 270 -14.88 -2.64 7.83
N LEU A 271 -14.81 -3.31 8.99
CA LEU A 271 -15.82 -3.18 10.03
C LEU A 271 -15.31 -3.33 11.47
N SER A 272 -14.05 -3.70 11.67
CA SER A 272 -13.52 -3.76 13.03
C SER A 272 -13.32 -2.34 13.54
N ARG A 273 -14.24 -1.90 14.41
CA ARG A 273 -14.06 -0.78 15.36
C ARG A 273 -12.82 -0.94 16.25
N ASP A 274 -12.11 -2.04 16.10
CA ASP A 274 -10.91 -2.41 16.79
C ASP A 274 -9.70 -2.29 15.85
N PHE A 275 -9.17 -1.07 15.78
CA PHE A 275 -7.71 -0.86 15.85
C PHE A 275 -7.18 -1.25 17.24
N ARG A 276 -7.82 -2.20 17.95
CA ARG A 276 -7.33 -2.68 19.24
C ARG A 276 -6.05 -3.44 18.96
N ARG A 277 -5.07 -3.22 19.84
CA ARG A 277 -3.71 -3.77 19.78
C ARG A 277 -3.66 -5.30 19.63
N GLU A 278 -4.75 -5.99 19.93
CA GLU A 278 -4.84 -7.45 19.95
C GLU A 278 -4.64 -8.08 18.56
N HIS A 279 -4.07 -9.28 18.57
CA HIS A 279 -3.50 -10.00 17.41
C HIS A 279 -4.51 -10.84 16.62
N ASP A 280 -5.80 -10.68 16.88
CA ASP A 280 -6.80 -11.55 16.28
C ASP A 280 -6.97 -11.24 14.78
N ARG A 281 -6.74 -12.27 13.96
CA ARG A 281 -7.00 -12.26 12.51
C ARG A 281 -8.39 -11.71 12.22
N TYR A 282 -8.55 -10.94 11.15
CA TYR A 282 -9.85 -10.44 10.72
C TYR A 282 -10.69 -11.59 10.15
N ARG A 283 -11.92 -11.73 10.67
CA ARG A 283 -12.80 -12.89 10.39
C ARG A 283 -14.15 -12.47 9.80
N ASP A 284 -14.33 -11.20 9.46
CA ASP A 284 -15.49 -10.75 8.70
C ASP A 284 -15.38 -11.18 7.23
N TYR A 285 -16.56 -11.32 6.61
CA TYR A 285 -16.69 -11.84 5.26
C TYR A 285 -15.88 -11.03 4.24
N ASP A 286 -15.94 -9.70 4.27
CA ASP A 286 -15.35 -8.86 3.24
C ASP A 286 -13.82 -8.94 3.26
N ASN A 287 -13.21 -8.96 4.45
CA ASN A 287 -11.77 -9.16 4.58
C ASN A 287 -11.32 -10.55 4.15
N LEU A 288 -12.02 -11.59 4.61
CA LEU A 288 -11.71 -12.96 4.22
C LEU A 288 -11.84 -13.10 2.70
N TYR A 289 -12.89 -12.54 2.11
CA TYR A 289 -13.11 -12.53 0.67
C TYR A 289 -11.96 -11.86 -0.07
N ALA A 290 -11.58 -10.63 0.31
CA ALA A 290 -10.51 -9.89 -0.35
C ALA A 290 -9.17 -10.65 -0.26
N MET A 291 -8.83 -11.15 0.92
CA MET A 291 -7.58 -11.89 1.13
C MET A 291 -7.54 -13.19 0.34
N TYR A 292 -8.63 -13.95 0.33
CA TYR A 292 -8.71 -15.22 -0.40
C TYR A 292 -8.72 -14.99 -1.90
N LEU A 293 -9.39 -13.95 -2.38
CA LEU A 293 -9.38 -13.57 -3.79
C LEU A 293 -7.97 -13.24 -4.26
N LEU A 294 -7.28 -12.32 -3.57
CA LEU A 294 -5.93 -11.89 -3.93
C LEU A 294 -4.95 -13.05 -3.88
N TYR A 295 -5.03 -13.90 -2.84
CA TYR A 295 -4.21 -15.10 -2.73
C TYR A 295 -4.42 -16.06 -3.92
N ASN A 296 -5.68 -16.36 -4.27
CA ASN A 296 -5.98 -17.27 -5.39
C ASN A 296 -5.55 -16.72 -6.76
N MET A 297 -5.40 -15.39 -6.88
CA MET A 297 -4.90 -14.72 -8.08
C MET A 297 -3.38 -14.49 -8.06
N SER A 298 -2.68 -14.94 -7.02
CA SER A 298 -1.24 -14.70 -6.88
C SER A 298 -0.44 -15.44 -7.95
N ARG A 299 0.60 -14.78 -8.44
CA ARG A 299 1.62 -15.33 -9.32
C ARG A 299 2.97 -15.42 -8.63
N TYR A 300 3.38 -14.37 -7.91
CA TYR A 300 4.68 -14.34 -7.23
C TYR A 300 4.59 -13.80 -5.81
N PHE A 301 5.38 -14.38 -4.92
CA PHE A 301 5.77 -13.74 -3.66
C PHE A 301 7.23 -13.32 -3.77
N ILE A 302 7.50 -12.05 -3.53
CA ILE A 302 8.82 -11.44 -3.58
C ILE A 302 9.23 -11.07 -2.16
N GLY A 303 10.37 -11.59 -1.72
CA GLY A 303 10.95 -11.33 -0.41
C GLY A 303 12.28 -10.60 -0.49
N VAL A 304 12.76 -10.17 0.68
CA VAL A 304 14.11 -9.60 0.86
C VAL A 304 14.93 -10.59 1.68
N ASP A 305 15.98 -11.14 1.07
CA ASP A 305 17.03 -11.89 1.76
C ASP A 305 17.98 -10.88 2.42
N GLY A 306 17.81 -10.69 3.73
CA GLY A 306 18.57 -9.70 4.51
C GLY A 306 20.05 -10.03 4.65
N GLU A 307 20.39 -11.31 4.73
CA GLU A 307 21.78 -11.77 4.84
C GLU A 307 22.55 -11.47 3.55
N LYS A 308 21.95 -11.83 2.41
CA LYS A 308 22.56 -11.61 1.08
C LYS A 308 22.24 -10.23 0.49
N ARG A 309 21.45 -9.41 1.20
CA ARG A 309 21.02 -8.07 0.78
C ARG A 309 20.49 -8.04 -0.64
N ARG A 310 19.58 -8.97 -0.96
CA ARG A 310 19.04 -9.17 -2.31
C ARG A 310 17.57 -9.52 -2.29
N LEU A 311 16.89 -9.32 -3.42
CA LEU A 311 15.51 -9.76 -3.62
C LEU A 311 15.46 -11.22 -4.08
N VAL A 312 14.40 -11.91 -3.67
CA VAL A 312 14.15 -13.32 -4.03
C VAL A 312 12.70 -13.53 -4.44
N ILE A 313 12.48 -14.34 -5.47
CA ILE A 313 11.15 -14.91 -5.76
C ILE A 313 10.98 -16.11 -4.84
N GLU A 314 10.29 -15.93 -3.72
CA GLU A 314 10.13 -16.96 -2.70
C GLU A 314 9.17 -18.06 -3.16
N ARG A 315 8.11 -17.67 -3.88
CA ARG A 315 7.08 -18.59 -4.37
C ARG A 315 6.59 -18.16 -5.74
N ARG A 316 6.29 -19.15 -6.57
CA ARG A 316 5.64 -19.01 -7.87
C ARG A 316 4.36 -19.83 -7.89
N PHE A 317 3.31 -19.24 -8.43
CA PHE A 317 1.98 -19.81 -8.54
C PHE A 317 1.47 -19.68 -9.97
N THR A 318 0.46 -20.49 -10.30
CA THR A 318 -0.37 -20.28 -11.49
C THR A 318 -1.60 -19.49 -11.05
N PRO A 319 -1.74 -18.21 -11.44
CA PRO A 319 -2.86 -17.39 -11.01
C PRO A 319 -4.17 -17.91 -11.60
N ARG A 320 -5.23 -17.99 -10.77
CA ARG A 320 -6.57 -18.33 -11.26
C ARG A 320 -7.20 -17.13 -11.97
N PRO A 321 -8.05 -17.35 -13.00
CA PRO A 321 -8.90 -16.31 -13.56
C PRO A 321 -9.77 -15.65 -12.47
N PHE A 322 -10.05 -14.36 -12.61
CA PHE A 322 -10.77 -13.57 -11.59
C PHE A 322 -12.11 -14.20 -11.19
N ALA A 323 -12.97 -14.55 -12.15
CA ALA A 323 -14.29 -15.12 -11.86
C ALA A 323 -14.21 -16.43 -11.04
N GLU A 324 -13.22 -17.29 -11.34
CA GLU A 324 -12.99 -18.52 -10.60
C GLU A 324 -12.46 -18.25 -9.19
N ALA A 325 -11.45 -17.37 -9.08
CA ALA A 325 -10.87 -16.95 -7.80
C ALA A 325 -11.91 -16.30 -6.89
N ALA A 326 -12.77 -15.44 -7.44
CA ALA A 326 -13.86 -14.78 -6.73
C ALA A 326 -14.90 -15.78 -6.22
N ARG A 327 -15.28 -16.78 -7.03
CA ARG A 327 -16.21 -17.83 -6.58
C ARG A 327 -15.64 -18.62 -5.40
N ILE A 328 -14.39 -19.07 -5.50
CA ILE A 328 -13.70 -19.83 -4.44
C ILE A 328 -13.57 -18.97 -3.17
N ALA A 329 -13.14 -17.72 -3.33
CA ALA A 329 -13.00 -16.79 -2.22
C ALA A 329 -14.33 -16.52 -1.51
N ALA A 330 -15.42 -16.32 -2.27
CA ALA A 330 -16.75 -16.08 -1.72
C ALA A 330 -17.30 -17.27 -0.94
N GLU A 331 -17.08 -18.50 -1.43
CA GLU A 331 -17.48 -19.73 -0.76
C GLU A 331 -16.72 -19.91 0.56
N ALA A 332 -15.38 -19.85 0.50
CA ALA A 332 -14.52 -19.98 1.67
C ALA A 332 -14.79 -18.89 2.71
N ALA A 333 -14.87 -17.62 2.31
CA ALA A 333 -15.14 -16.50 3.21
C ALA A 333 -16.50 -16.62 3.89
N ARG A 334 -17.53 -17.12 3.19
CA ARG A 334 -18.86 -17.34 3.79
C ARG A 334 -18.82 -18.41 4.87
N ASN A 335 -18.15 -19.52 4.59
CA ASN A 335 -18.02 -20.62 5.53
C ASN A 335 -17.21 -20.21 6.77
N ASP A 336 -16.07 -19.55 6.54
CA ASP A 336 -15.14 -19.16 7.60
C ASP A 336 -15.72 -18.03 8.48
N ALA A 337 -16.36 -17.01 7.89
CA ALA A 337 -17.06 -15.98 8.66
C ALA A 337 -18.24 -16.57 9.46
N GLY A 338 -18.96 -17.53 8.87
CA GLY A 338 -20.05 -18.23 9.54
C GLY A 338 -19.58 -19.07 10.74
N ALA A 339 -18.50 -19.83 10.57
CA ALA A 339 -17.90 -20.63 11.65
C ALA A 339 -17.44 -19.74 12.81
N PHE A 340 -16.84 -18.58 12.49
CA PHE A 340 -16.45 -17.60 13.51
C PHE A 340 -17.66 -17.04 14.26
N ALA A 341 -18.73 -16.67 13.57
CA ALA A 341 -19.96 -16.18 14.21
C ALA A 341 -20.59 -17.21 15.16
N ARG A 342 -20.43 -18.51 14.85
CA ARG A 342 -20.88 -19.63 15.69
C ARG A 342 -19.90 -20.02 16.82
N LYS A 343 -18.74 -19.35 16.92
CA LYS A 343 -17.66 -19.65 17.88
C LYS A 343 -17.15 -21.10 17.78
N GLU A 344 -17.17 -21.66 16.57
CA GLU A 344 -16.59 -22.97 16.30
C GLU A 344 -15.06 -22.91 16.34
N GLU A 345 -14.40 -24.07 16.50
CA GLU A 345 -12.95 -24.16 16.32
C GLU A 345 -12.58 -23.68 14.91
N PHE A 346 -11.87 -22.56 14.82
CA PHE A 346 -11.62 -21.90 13.55
C PHE A 346 -10.53 -22.63 12.75
N ARG A 347 -10.95 -23.36 11.72
CA ARG A 347 -10.06 -23.98 10.72
C ARG A 347 -10.35 -23.36 9.36
N PRO A 348 -9.56 -22.36 8.92
CA PRO A 348 -9.88 -21.60 7.72
C PRO A 348 -9.90 -22.50 6.48
N GLN A 349 -10.98 -22.45 5.72
CA GLN A 349 -11.12 -23.14 4.44
C GLN A 349 -10.42 -22.37 3.32
N GLY A 350 -10.37 -21.04 3.43
CA GLY A 350 -9.62 -20.20 2.51
C GLY A 350 -8.17 -19.97 2.93
N LYS A 351 -7.37 -19.45 2.00
CA LYS A 351 -5.96 -19.13 2.22
C LYS A 351 -5.69 -17.68 1.90
N GLY A 352 -5.08 -16.96 2.86
CA GLY A 352 -4.67 -15.56 2.73
C GLY A 352 -3.16 -15.39 2.84
N TYR A 353 -2.71 -14.16 3.09
CA TYR A 353 -1.31 -13.77 3.26
C TYR A 353 -0.89 -13.64 4.73
N ASP A 354 -1.75 -14.01 5.68
CA ASP A 354 -1.41 -13.95 7.10
C ASP A 354 -0.15 -14.78 7.37
N GLU A 355 0.84 -14.12 7.99
CA GLU A 355 2.09 -14.75 8.38
C GLU A 355 1.86 -15.61 9.62
N THR A 356 1.35 -16.81 9.38
CA THR A 356 1.56 -17.96 10.26
C THR A 356 1.48 -19.19 9.36
N PRO A 357 2.61 -19.68 8.85
CA PRO A 357 2.67 -21.08 8.42
C PRO A 357 2.45 -21.89 9.71
N ASP A 358 1.37 -22.66 9.76
CA ASP A 358 1.17 -23.75 10.74
C ASP A 358 1.52 -23.44 12.22
N ASN A 359 0.52 -23.11 13.05
CA ASN A 359 0.53 -23.36 14.50
C ASN A 359 1.87 -23.21 15.28
N GLU A 360 2.59 -22.10 15.14
CA GLU A 360 3.54 -21.69 16.18
C GLU A 360 3.21 -20.26 16.64
N PRO A 361 3.08 -20.01 17.96
CA PRO A 361 3.16 -18.65 18.47
C PRO A 361 4.53 -18.12 18.05
N SER A 362 4.54 -16.95 17.41
CA SER A 362 5.77 -16.19 17.19
C SER A 362 6.58 -16.19 18.49
N LYS A 363 7.74 -16.83 18.49
CA LYS A 363 8.71 -16.74 19.59
C LYS A 363 9.30 -15.33 19.71
N ASP A 364 8.97 -14.45 18.76
CA ASP A 364 9.25 -13.02 18.77
C ASP A 364 8.03 -12.21 19.24
N ALA A 365 7.29 -12.73 20.22
CA ALA A 365 6.46 -11.88 21.07
C ALA A 365 7.34 -10.72 21.53
N MET A 366 6.82 -9.48 21.41
CA MET A 366 7.50 -8.30 21.93
C MET A 366 8.12 -8.62 23.29
N PRO A 367 9.41 -8.34 23.54
CA PRO A 367 9.87 -8.35 24.91
C PRO A 367 8.97 -7.37 25.68
N ASP A 368 8.38 -7.84 26.78
CA ASP A 368 7.52 -7.07 27.70
C ASP A 368 8.23 -5.82 28.30
N SER A 369 9.44 -5.54 27.85
CA SER A 369 10.31 -4.46 28.28
C SER A 369 11.15 -3.95 27.11
N ALA A 370 10.56 -3.13 26.23
CA ALA A 370 11.34 -2.09 25.57
C ALA A 370 11.29 -0.84 26.47
N PRO A 371 12.44 -0.26 26.87
CA PRO A 371 12.45 0.89 27.77
C PRO A 371 11.73 2.09 27.13
N CYS A 372 10.97 2.78 27.96
CA CYS A 372 10.12 3.93 27.63
C CYS A 372 10.86 5.09 26.95
#